data_AF-A0A3D2S6W3-F1
#
_entry.id   AF-A0A3D2S6W3-F1
#
_cell.length_a   1.000
_cell.length_b   1.000
_cell.length_c   1.000
_cell.angle_alpha   90.00
_cell.angle_beta   90.00
_cell.angle_gamma   90.00
#
_symmetry.space_group_name_H-M   'P 1'
#
loop_
_entity.id
_entity.type
_entity.pdbx_description
1 polymer ?
#
loop_
_entity_poly.entity_id
_entity_poly.type
_entity_poly.pdbx_seq_one_letter_code
_entity_poly.pdbx_strand_id
1 'polypeptide(L)' 'MVAMRYIFFMACLTAVTAQAQLFDRQEAFTKADTLQGSITAERIWWDALHYDLSVAFDFGSKSLRG' A
#
# COMPACT_ATOMS: atom_id res chain seq x y z
N MET A 1 12.68 9.25 -45.19
CA MET A 1 11.69 10.18 -44.61
C MET A 1 10.47 9.46 -44.01
N VAL A 2 9.91 8.45 -44.67
CA VAL A 2 8.73 7.69 -44.20
C VAL A 2 8.99 6.86 -42.93
N ALA A 3 10.14 6.18 -42.83
CA ALA A 3 10.51 5.38 -41.66
C ALA A 3 10.64 6.21 -40.37
N MET A 4 11.16 7.44 -40.47
CA MET A 4 11.30 8.37 -39.34
C MET A 4 9.95 8.77 -38.74
N ARG A 5 8.91 8.87 -39.58
CA ARG A 5 7.55 9.21 -39.16
C ARG A 5 6.88 8.07 -38.40
N TYR A 6 7.14 6.83 -38.79
CA TYR A 6 6.64 5.65 -38.09
C TYR A 6 7.32 5.44 -36.73
N ILE A 7 8.64 5.70 -36.65
CA ILE A 7 9.37 5.64 -35.38
C ILE A 7 8.80 6.67 -34.38
N PHE A 8 8.56 7.89 -34.83
CA PHE A 8 7.97 8.94 -33.99
C PHE A 8 6.56 8.59 -33.52
N PHE A 9 5.75 8.01 -34.41
CA PHE A 9 4.39 7.56 -34.07
C PHE A 9 4.39 6.42 -33.05
N MET A 10 5.31 5.45 -33.21
CA MET A 10 5.44 4.31 -32.29
C MET A 10 5.92 4.75 -30.90
N ALA A 11 6.85 5.71 -30.82
CA ALA A 11 7.31 6.31 -29.57
C ALA A 11 6.20 7.08 -28.83
N CYS A 12 5.30 7.73 -29.58
CA CYS A 12 4.16 8.44 -29.01
C CYS A 12 3.12 7.48 -28.40
N LEU A 13 2.88 6.32 -29.02
CA LEU A 13 1.98 5.29 -28.49
C LEU A 13 2.45 4.75 -27.12
N THR A 14 3.75 4.55 -26.94
CA THR A 14 4.31 4.03 -25.67
C THR A 14 4.31 5.05 -24.53
N ALA A 15 4.24 6.35 -24.84
CA ALA A 15 4.19 7.40 -23.83
C ALA A 15 2.80 7.50 -23.15
N VAL A 16 1.72 7.12 -23.85
CA VAL A 16 0.34 7.18 -23.31
C VAL A 16 0.08 6.07 -22.28
N THR A 17 0.78 4.93 -22.36
CA THR A 17 0.65 3.83 -21.39
C THR A 17 1.53 3.99 -20.15
N ALA A 18 2.31 5.06 -20.04
CA ALA A 18 3.21 5.32 -18.92
C ALA A 18 2.49 5.88 -17.67
N GLN A 19 1.18 5.68 -17.54
CA GLN A 19 0.47 5.92 -16.29
C GLN A 19 0.78 4.76 -15.33
N ALA A 20 1.92 4.84 -14.66
CA ALA A 20 2.20 4.05 -13.49
C ALA A 20 1.16 4.40 -12.41
N GLN A 21 0.12 3.58 -12.27
CA GLN A 21 -0.87 3.67 -11.19
C GLN A 21 -0.20 3.27 -9.88
N LEU A 22 0.71 4.12 -9.37
CA LEU A 22 1.48 3.75 -8.19
C LEU A 22 0.61 3.77 -6.91
N PHE A 23 -0.56 4.44 -6.91
CA PHE A 23 -1.38 4.62 -5.68
C PHE A 23 -2.90 4.78 -5.91
N ASP A 24 -3.48 4.24 -6.97
CA ASP A 24 -4.90 4.51 -7.32
C ASP A 24 -5.92 3.92 -6.31
N ARG A 25 -5.46 3.06 -5.39
CA ARG A 25 -6.25 2.49 -4.28
C ARG A 25 -5.44 2.47 -2.99
N GLN A 26 -5.09 3.64 -2.47
CA GLN A 26 -4.65 3.72 -1.10
C GLN A 26 -5.90 3.64 -0.20
N GLU A 27 -6.18 2.45 0.33
CA GLU A 27 -7.10 2.29 1.47
C GLU A 27 -6.75 3.35 2.52
N ALA A 28 -7.77 4.01 3.07
CA ALA A 28 -7.54 5.05 4.06
C ALA A 28 -6.90 4.41 5.30
N PHE A 29 -5.66 4.79 5.60
CA PHE A 29 -4.93 4.27 6.76
C PHE A 29 -5.71 4.55 8.04
N THR A 30 -6.12 3.49 8.72
CA THR A 30 -6.82 3.52 9.99
C THR A 30 -5.84 3.61 11.14
N LYS A 31 -6.30 4.06 12.31
CA LYS A 31 -5.45 4.04 13.52
C LYS A 31 -5.04 2.61 13.91
N ALA A 32 -5.86 1.61 13.57
CA ALA A 32 -5.58 0.20 13.82
C ALA A 32 -4.40 -0.31 12.98
N ASP A 33 -4.21 0.20 11.77
CA ASP A 33 -3.08 -0.16 10.91
C ASP A 33 -1.73 0.22 11.52
N THR A 34 -1.70 1.20 12.42
CA THR A 34 -0.52 1.51 13.25
C THR A 34 -0.06 0.31 14.08
N LEU A 35 -0.99 -0.56 14.49
CA LEU A 35 -0.70 -1.72 15.35
C LEU A 35 -0.04 -2.86 14.57
N GLN A 36 -0.23 -2.94 13.25
CA GLN A 36 0.40 -3.95 12.41
C GLN A 36 1.92 -3.78 12.34
N GLY A 37 2.41 -2.55 12.53
CA GLY A 37 3.83 -2.20 12.43
C GLY A 37 4.38 -2.29 11.01
N SER A 38 5.68 -2.01 10.86
CA SER A 38 6.37 -2.10 9.57
C SER A 38 6.73 -3.54 9.21
N ILE A 39 6.73 -3.85 7.91
CA ILE A 39 7.23 -5.12 7.40
C ILE A 39 8.76 -5.13 7.47
N THR A 40 9.35 -5.91 8.38
CA THR A 40 10.79 -6.14 8.45
C THR A 40 11.17 -7.48 7.81
N ALA A 41 12.47 -7.74 7.64
CA ALA A 41 12.97 -9.00 7.07
C ALA A 41 12.51 -10.23 7.87
N GLU A 42 12.39 -10.09 9.20
CA GLU A 42 11.96 -11.13 10.12
C GLU A 42 10.45 -11.40 10.08
N ARG A 43 9.64 -10.45 9.57
CA ARG A 43 8.17 -10.58 9.42
C ARG A 43 7.76 -11.04 8.03
N ILE A 44 8.64 -10.94 7.04
CA ILE A 44 8.30 -11.11 5.62
C ILE A 44 7.80 -12.52 5.26
N TRP A 45 8.07 -13.52 6.10
CA TRP A 45 7.79 -14.94 5.82
C TRP A 45 6.44 -15.44 6.36
N TRP A 46 5.66 -14.60 7.05
CA TRP A 46 4.27 -14.91 7.40
C TRP A 46 3.40 -13.65 7.29
N ASP A 47 2.15 -13.84 6.87
CA ASP A 47 1.22 -12.73 6.71
C ASP A 47 -0.01 -12.90 7.61
N ALA A 48 -0.23 -11.94 8.49
CA ALA A 48 -1.43 -11.86 9.29
C ALA A 48 -2.48 -11.05 8.53
N LEU A 49 -3.43 -11.76 7.93
CA LEU A 49 -4.46 -11.19 7.07
C LEU A 49 -5.59 -10.52 7.83
N HIS A 50 -5.80 -10.90 9.10
CA HIS A 50 -6.91 -10.40 9.91
C HIS A 50 -6.59 -10.43 11.40
N TYR A 51 -7.02 -9.39 12.11
CA TYR A 51 -6.99 -9.30 13.57
C TYR A 51 -8.40 -8.98 14.07
N ASP A 52 -8.92 -9.81 14.97
CA ASP A 52 -10.11 -9.46 15.77
C ASP A 52 -9.61 -8.90 17.11
N LEU A 53 -9.29 -7.60 17.12
CA LEU A 53 -8.68 -6.93 18.27
C LEU A 53 -9.65 -5.90 18.84
N SER A 54 -10.20 -6.19 20.02
CA SER A 54 -10.99 -5.25 20.83
C SER A 54 -10.19 -4.86 22.07
N VAL A 55 -9.97 -3.55 22.26
CA VAL A 55 -9.21 -3.04 23.42
C VAL A 55 -10.00 -1.94 24.12
N ALA A 56 -10.21 -2.12 25.42
CA ALA A 56 -10.75 -1.14 26.34
C ALA A 56 -9.64 -0.58 27.24
N PHE A 57 -9.51 0.74 27.28
CA PHE A 57 -8.52 1.45 28.10
C PHE A 57 -9.09 1.71 29.50
N ASP A 58 -8.40 1.21 30.53
CA ASP A 58 -8.64 1.59 31.92
C ASP A 58 -7.55 2.57 32.37
N PHE A 59 -7.86 3.86 32.30
CA PHE A 59 -6.93 4.93 32.67
C PHE A 59 -6.63 4.99 34.17
N GLY A 60 -7.53 4.49 35.03
CA GLY A 60 -7.34 4.50 36.48
C GLY A 60 -6.25 3.52 36.89
N SER A 61 -6.34 2.29 36.37
CA SER A 61 -5.32 1.25 36.62
C SER A 61 -4.15 1.28 35.65
N LYS A 62 -4.20 2.15 34.62
CA LYS A 62 -3.24 2.21 33.52
C LYS A 62 -3.10 0.85 32.82
N SER A 63 -4.23 0.16 32.63
CA SER A 63 -4.28 -1.16 32.02
C SER A 63 -5.12 -1.17 30.76
N LEU A 64 -4.89 -2.20 29.94
CA LEU A 64 -5.69 -2.51 28.76
C LEU A 64 -6.47 -3.78 29.06
N ARG A 65 -7.73 -3.83 28.64
CA ARG A 65 -8.58 -5.02 28.72
C ARG A 65 -9.04 -5.39 27.31
N GLY A 66 -9.03 -6.67 26.99
CA GLY A 66 -9.37 -7.20 25.68
C GLY A 66 -9.52 -8.70 25.73
#